data_AF-A0A4R7RWG1-F1
#
_entry.id   AF-A0A4R7RWG1-F1
#
_cell.length_a   1.000
_cell.length_b   1.000
_cell.length_c   1.000
_cell.angle_alpha   90.00
_cell.angle_beta   90.00
_cell.angle_gamma   90.00
#
_symmetry.space_group_name_H-M   'P 1'
#
loop_
_entity.id
_entity.type
_entity.pdbx_description
1 polymer ?
#
loop_
_entity_poly.entity_id
_entity_poly.type
_entity_poly.pdbx_seq_one_letter_code
_entity_poly.pdbx_strand_id
1 'polypeptide(L)'
;MPLKTTNRAVSQRPSFFQAALVSAWTSLVFLVIYNGSNWITGLRPDVQTAAFAWERMFPVVEWMIIPYWSLDAFFVVAPFLCSDKNELTVLRKRLVWTNLIAAACFLIIPLELAWARPKITEGMFASWFGAIQAMDAPHNLFPSLHIVLRTIMAVHYARHSSGVWRTVLHLWFSLIGVSTLLTWQHHLVDVLGGFLLAAVIFHVIPDVQGGKAGGNKRIGFYYLACTVLLLFACRLNMPWTLVLSWPAAALGTVSAAYFGAGAAVLGKKGGRLPAMTRWLLAPWLLGQEISWWWYRRQSAEWDALTPRVWMGSIPDHESAYALLKAGVTDVLDMTAEFEAPMAFRRLEGYKNLAVADLTAPTQEQLQMAAAFIDRGRMNGIVFVHCKAGYSRTAAAVGAWLLQSGGTTEAALRQMKEVRPGMIIRPEVVKALRELESSMMAPGRAS
;
A
#
# COMPACT_ATOMS: atom_id res chain seq x y z
N MET A 1 14.69 -32.85 12.73
CA MET A 1 15.77 -32.32 11.86
C MET A 1 15.33 -30.96 11.34
N PRO A 2 15.98 -29.85 11.71
CA PRO A 2 15.54 -28.53 11.27
C PRO A 2 15.91 -28.36 9.79
N LEU A 3 14.89 -28.13 8.97
CA LEU A 3 15.01 -27.80 7.56
C LEU A 3 15.83 -26.51 7.42
N LYS A 4 16.93 -26.62 6.66
CA LYS A 4 17.83 -25.53 6.28
C LYS A 4 17.01 -24.36 5.75
N THR A 5 17.18 -23.24 6.45
CA THR A 5 16.83 -21.89 6.03
C THR A 5 17.16 -21.65 4.56
N THR A 6 16.16 -21.14 3.85
CA THR A 6 16.26 -20.56 2.52
C THR A 6 17.48 -19.66 2.39
N ASN A 7 18.16 -19.82 1.26
CA ASN A 7 19.36 -19.09 0.84
C ASN A 7 19.07 -17.58 0.82
N ARG A 8 19.30 -16.87 1.95
CA ARG A 8 19.37 -15.41 1.96
C ARG A 8 20.61 -15.05 1.16
N ALA A 9 20.42 -14.53 -0.05
CA ALA A 9 21.48 -13.84 -0.77
C ALA A 9 22.16 -12.89 0.21
N VAL A 10 23.47 -13.04 0.39
CA VAL A 10 24.27 -12.22 1.30
C VAL A 10 24.07 -10.76 0.89
N SER A 11 23.25 -10.03 1.65
CA SER A 11 22.87 -8.66 1.34
C SER A 11 24.04 -7.74 1.66
N GLN A 12 24.86 -7.46 0.66
CA GLN A 12 26.02 -6.60 0.81
C GLN A 12 25.58 -5.16 1.17
N ARG A 13 26.29 -4.55 2.13
CA ARG A 13 26.18 -3.11 2.42
C ARG A 13 26.47 -2.30 1.15
N PRO A 14 25.75 -1.19 0.92
CA PRO A 14 26.09 -0.27 -0.16
C PRO A 14 27.46 0.37 0.10
N SER A 15 28.23 0.63 -0.96
CA SER A 15 29.47 1.38 -0.83
C SER A 15 29.18 2.86 -0.57
N PHE A 16 30.14 3.59 0.00
CA PHE A 16 30.03 5.05 0.20
C PHE A 16 29.68 5.77 -1.11
N PHE A 17 30.33 5.40 -2.22
CA PHE A 17 30.06 5.97 -3.54
C PHE A 17 28.63 5.71 -4.01
N GLN A 18 28.07 4.52 -3.76
CA GLN A 18 26.67 4.22 -4.09
C GLN A 18 25.70 5.07 -3.27
N ALA A 19 25.96 5.23 -1.96
CA ALA A 19 25.15 6.09 -1.10
C ALA A 19 25.23 7.58 -1.53
N ALA A 20 26.44 8.07 -1.82
CA ALA A 20 26.65 9.44 -2.32
C ALA A 20 25.96 9.68 -3.66
N LEU A 21 26.05 8.74 -4.60
CA LEU A 21 25.37 8.83 -5.89
C LEU A 21 23.84 8.87 -5.72
N VAL A 22 23.28 8.02 -4.85
CA VAL A 22 21.84 8.04 -4.57
C VAL A 22 21.43 9.35 -3.92
N SER A 23 22.21 9.85 -2.94
CA SER A 23 21.96 11.14 -2.27
C SER A 23 21.95 12.29 -3.28
N ALA A 24 23.02 12.43 -4.07
CA ALA A 24 23.15 13.47 -5.09
C ALA A 24 22.03 13.38 -6.15
N TRP A 25 21.71 12.17 -6.61
CA TRP A 25 20.62 11.95 -7.57
C TRP A 25 19.26 12.34 -6.99
N THR A 26 18.92 11.91 -5.77
CA THR A 26 17.63 12.25 -5.16
C THR A 26 17.51 13.74 -4.86
N SER A 27 18.60 14.41 -4.50
CA SER A 27 18.64 15.87 -4.36
C SER A 27 18.41 16.58 -5.70
N LEU A 28 19.06 16.11 -6.79
CA LEU A 28 18.85 16.67 -8.12
C LEU A 28 17.39 16.49 -8.59
N VAL A 29 16.84 15.28 -8.40
CA VAL A 29 15.43 14.99 -8.73
C VAL A 29 14.49 15.90 -7.96
N PHE A 30 14.72 16.10 -6.66
CA PHE A 30 13.96 17.04 -5.84
C PHE A 30 14.05 18.46 -6.42
N LEU A 31 15.26 18.98 -6.65
CA LEU A 31 15.46 20.35 -7.15
C LEU A 31 14.78 20.57 -8.50
N VAL A 32 14.92 19.64 -9.45
CA VAL A 32 14.32 19.76 -10.78
C VAL A 32 12.80 19.70 -10.71
N ILE A 33 12.26 18.70 -10.00
CA ILE A 33 10.80 18.50 -9.94
C ILE A 33 10.13 19.61 -9.14
N TYR A 34 10.68 19.98 -7.97
CA TYR A 34 10.10 21.01 -7.10
C TYR A 34 10.13 22.39 -7.76
N ASN A 35 11.28 22.81 -8.31
CA ASN A 35 11.35 24.12 -8.98
C ASN A 35 10.54 24.12 -10.27
N GLY A 36 10.55 23.01 -11.02
CA GLY A 36 9.75 22.87 -12.24
C GLY A 36 8.25 22.96 -11.97
N SER A 37 7.73 22.24 -10.96
CA SER A 37 6.31 22.32 -10.59
C SER A 37 5.94 23.72 -10.09
N ASN A 38 6.79 24.35 -9.27
CA ASN A 38 6.51 25.70 -8.80
C ASN A 38 6.49 26.73 -9.94
N TRP A 39 7.47 26.65 -10.86
CA TRP A 39 7.52 27.55 -12.01
C TRP A 39 6.27 27.40 -12.88
N ILE A 40 5.89 26.15 -13.20
CA ILE A 40 4.66 25.88 -13.97
C ILE A 40 3.45 26.42 -13.23
N THR A 41 3.32 26.18 -11.93
CA THR A 41 2.17 26.62 -11.14
C THR A 41 2.10 28.15 -11.03
N GLY A 42 3.23 28.84 -10.88
CA GLY A 42 3.30 30.29 -10.79
C GLY A 42 2.94 31.03 -12.09
N LEU A 43 2.91 30.34 -13.23
CA LEU A 43 2.41 30.90 -14.49
C LEU A 43 0.89 30.84 -14.60
N ARG A 44 0.20 30.23 -13.64
CA ARG A 44 -1.24 29.96 -13.76
C ARG A 44 -2.08 31.02 -13.05
N PRO A 45 -3.23 31.38 -13.62
CA PRO A 45 -4.16 32.32 -12.98
C PRO A 45 -5.10 31.66 -11.97
N ASP A 46 -5.06 30.34 -11.84
CA ASP A 46 -6.05 29.50 -11.15
C ASP A 46 -5.52 28.89 -9.83
N VAL A 47 -4.52 29.54 -9.23
CA VAL A 47 -3.96 29.16 -7.92
C VAL A 47 -4.94 29.53 -6.81
N GLN A 48 -5.11 28.62 -5.85
CA GLN A 48 -6.10 28.74 -4.78
C GLN A 48 -5.45 28.65 -3.40
N THR A 49 -6.22 28.85 -2.34
CA THR A 49 -5.76 28.74 -0.95
C THR A 49 -6.64 27.76 -0.17
N ALA A 50 -6.05 26.85 0.61
CA ALA A 50 -6.76 26.01 1.58
C ALA A 50 -6.19 26.23 2.98
N ALA A 51 -6.94 26.94 3.82
CA ALA A 51 -6.57 27.11 5.22
C ALA A 51 -7.82 27.23 6.09
N PHE A 52 -7.73 26.75 7.32
CA PHE A 52 -8.76 27.01 8.31
C PHE A 52 -8.56 28.38 8.94
N ALA A 53 -9.63 29.17 9.04
CA ALA A 53 -9.55 30.56 9.50
C ALA A 53 -8.86 30.74 10.87
N TRP A 54 -8.98 29.75 11.76
CA TRP A 54 -8.37 29.75 13.10
C TRP A 54 -6.84 29.59 13.08
N GLU A 55 -6.24 29.13 11.97
CA GLU A 55 -4.79 28.97 11.85
C GLU A 55 -4.02 30.29 11.97
N ARG A 56 -4.69 31.44 11.72
CA ARG A 56 -4.12 32.78 11.94
C ARG A 56 -3.71 33.04 13.40
N MET A 57 -4.25 32.27 14.34
CA MET A 57 -3.93 32.38 15.76
C MET A 57 -2.61 31.70 16.12
N PHE A 58 -1.99 30.94 15.21
CA PHE A 58 -0.72 30.30 15.50
C PHE A 58 0.40 31.35 15.66
N PRO A 59 1.10 31.35 16.81
CA PRO A 59 2.23 32.24 16.99
C PRO A 59 3.39 31.80 16.10
N VAL A 60 4.17 32.77 15.63
CA VAL A 60 5.46 32.48 15.02
C VAL A 60 6.44 32.15 16.13
N VAL A 61 7.09 30.99 16.04
CA VAL A 61 8.12 30.57 17.00
C VAL A 61 9.45 30.47 16.28
N GLU A 62 10.25 31.53 16.34
CA GLU A 62 11.42 31.72 15.48
C GLU A 62 12.42 30.54 15.55
N TRP A 63 12.71 30.02 16.74
CA TRP A 63 13.68 28.93 16.89
C TRP A 63 13.25 27.61 16.22
N MET A 64 11.96 27.44 15.90
CA MET A 64 11.46 26.28 15.16
C MET A 64 12.02 26.21 13.73
N ILE A 65 12.64 27.28 13.24
CA ILE A 65 13.39 27.27 11.98
C ILE A 65 14.54 26.26 12.01
N ILE A 66 15.11 25.95 13.19
CA ILE A 66 16.20 24.97 13.33
C ILE A 66 15.69 23.54 13.03
N PRO A 67 14.65 23.00 13.73
CA PRO A 67 14.04 21.73 13.33
C PRO A 67 13.65 21.71 11.86
N TYR A 68 13.04 22.78 11.35
CA TYR A 68 12.62 22.87 9.96
C TYR A 68 13.80 22.60 8.98
N TRP A 69 14.89 23.37 9.09
CA TRP A 69 16.07 23.19 8.24
C TRP A 69 16.78 21.86 8.43
N SER A 70 16.69 21.26 9.62
CA SER A 70 17.38 20.01 9.92
C SER A 70 16.92 18.85 9.02
N LEU A 71 15.70 18.92 8.43
CA LEU A 71 15.22 17.89 7.52
C LEU A 71 16.12 17.70 6.30
N ASP A 72 16.66 18.78 5.73
CA ASP A 72 17.50 18.71 4.54
C ASP A 72 18.81 17.97 4.83
N ALA A 73 19.38 18.18 6.02
CA ALA A 73 20.54 17.42 6.48
C ALA A 73 20.20 15.93 6.66
N PHE A 74 19.06 15.61 7.29
CA PHE A 74 18.61 14.22 7.41
C PHE A 74 18.39 13.56 6.05
N PHE A 75 17.84 14.29 5.08
CA PHE A 75 17.62 13.82 3.72
C PHE A 75 18.92 13.45 3.02
N VAL A 76 19.93 14.33 3.06
CA VAL A 76 21.24 14.10 2.43
C VAL A 76 21.98 12.93 3.08
N VAL A 77 21.88 12.79 4.40
CA VAL A 77 22.57 11.74 5.18
C VAL A 77 21.88 10.38 5.07
N ALA A 78 20.56 10.32 4.80
CA ALA A 78 19.79 9.07 4.87
C ALA A 78 20.35 7.89 4.05
N PRO A 79 20.84 8.06 2.81
CA PRO A 79 21.41 6.96 2.03
C PRO A 79 22.65 6.31 2.65
N PHE A 80 23.41 7.05 3.45
CA PHE A 80 24.63 6.57 4.11
C PHE A 80 24.34 5.66 5.32
N LEU A 81 23.10 5.67 5.83
CA LEU A 81 22.67 4.81 6.93
C LEU A 81 22.12 3.45 6.47
N CYS A 82 21.91 3.24 5.17
CA CYS A 82 21.36 2.00 4.65
C CYS A 82 22.26 0.79 4.97
N SER A 83 21.67 -0.21 5.64
CA SER A 83 22.35 -1.44 6.03
C SER A 83 22.54 -2.43 4.88
N ASP A 84 21.75 -2.31 3.81
CA ASP A 84 21.87 -3.16 2.62
C ASP A 84 21.38 -2.46 1.33
N LYS A 85 21.72 -3.06 0.18
CA LYS A 85 21.35 -2.54 -1.16
C LYS A 85 19.84 -2.50 -1.42
N ASN A 86 19.05 -3.39 -0.80
CA ASN A 86 17.59 -3.37 -0.95
C ASN A 86 17.01 -2.18 -0.17
N GLU A 87 17.48 -1.93 1.05
CA GLU A 87 17.09 -0.74 1.81
C GLU A 87 17.39 0.56 1.06
N LEU A 88 18.60 0.67 0.48
CA LEU A 88 18.97 1.82 -0.35
C LEU A 88 18.06 1.97 -1.58
N THR A 89 17.69 0.85 -2.21
CA THR A 89 16.78 0.84 -3.37
C THR A 89 15.37 1.28 -2.98
N VAL A 90 14.86 0.79 -1.85
CA VAL A 90 13.54 1.15 -1.31
C VAL A 90 13.52 2.63 -0.93
N LEU A 91 14.53 3.12 -0.21
CA LEU A 91 14.66 4.54 0.14
C LEU A 91 14.65 5.42 -1.11
N ARG A 92 15.53 5.12 -2.08
CA ARG A 92 15.58 5.84 -3.37
C ARG A 92 14.21 5.87 -4.07
N LYS A 93 13.53 4.71 -4.16
CA LYS A 93 12.20 4.62 -4.76
C LYS A 93 11.20 5.51 -4.03
N ARG A 94 11.16 5.46 -2.69
CA ARG A 94 10.25 6.29 -1.88
C ARG A 94 10.49 7.78 -2.11
N LEU A 95 11.75 8.22 -2.15
CA LEU A 95 12.09 9.63 -2.39
C LEU A 95 11.69 10.09 -3.81
N VAL A 96 11.99 9.30 -4.83
CA VAL A 96 11.63 9.64 -6.22
C VAL A 96 10.11 9.68 -6.42
N TRP A 97 9.39 8.64 -5.98
CA TRP A 97 7.94 8.59 -6.14
C TRP A 97 7.21 9.64 -5.31
N THR A 98 7.75 9.99 -4.13
CA THR A 98 7.24 11.11 -3.33
C THR A 98 7.27 12.41 -4.13
N ASN A 99 8.41 12.73 -4.76
CA ASN A 99 8.53 13.94 -5.59
C ASN A 99 7.58 13.91 -6.80
N LEU A 100 7.51 12.79 -7.52
CA LEU A 100 6.64 12.67 -8.70
C LEU A 100 5.15 12.83 -8.36
N ILE A 101 4.68 12.17 -7.29
CA ILE A 101 3.27 12.23 -6.89
C ILE A 101 2.94 13.60 -6.31
N ALA A 102 3.83 14.17 -5.48
CA ALA A 102 3.64 15.53 -4.94
C ALA A 102 3.56 16.56 -6.06
N ALA A 103 4.46 16.51 -7.06
CA ALA A 103 4.40 17.41 -8.21
C ALA A 103 3.13 17.25 -9.04
N ALA A 104 2.65 16.02 -9.26
CA ALA A 104 1.36 15.81 -9.92
C ALA A 104 0.22 16.45 -9.11
N CYS A 105 0.23 16.35 -7.79
CA CYS A 105 -0.73 17.02 -6.92
C CYS A 105 -0.61 18.55 -7.00
N PHE A 106 0.59 19.13 -6.96
CA PHE A 106 0.80 20.59 -7.10
C PHE A 106 0.23 21.13 -8.42
N LEU A 107 0.30 20.34 -9.49
CA LEU A 107 -0.25 20.71 -10.80
C LEU A 107 -1.76 20.48 -10.91
N ILE A 108 -2.34 19.52 -10.19
CA ILE A 108 -3.79 19.28 -10.21
C ILE A 108 -4.52 20.21 -9.24
N ILE A 109 -3.93 20.43 -8.06
CA ILE A 109 -4.48 21.22 -6.94
C ILE A 109 -3.46 22.33 -6.61
N PRO A 110 -3.37 23.39 -7.43
CA PRO A 110 -2.39 24.44 -7.24
C PRO A 110 -2.77 25.30 -6.04
N LEU A 111 -2.05 25.12 -4.92
CA LEU A 111 -2.30 25.86 -3.69
C LEU A 111 -1.12 26.78 -3.31
N GLU A 112 -1.46 27.97 -2.81
CA GLU A 112 -0.55 28.93 -2.21
C GLU A 112 -0.96 29.31 -0.79
N LEU A 113 -0.08 30.03 -0.09
CA LEU A 113 -0.33 30.44 1.29
C LEU A 113 -1.51 31.40 1.35
N ALA A 114 -2.47 31.12 2.23
CA ALA A 114 -3.65 31.95 2.43
C ALA A 114 -3.31 33.32 3.00
N TRP A 115 -2.18 33.44 3.71
CA TRP A 115 -1.72 34.67 4.36
C TRP A 115 -0.23 34.88 4.13
N ALA A 116 0.16 36.15 4.04
CA ALA A 116 1.56 36.53 3.93
C ALA A 116 2.34 36.07 5.17
N ARG A 117 3.58 35.63 4.96
CA ARG A 117 4.48 35.22 6.03
C ARG A 117 4.81 36.42 6.92
N PRO A 118 4.84 36.25 8.25
CA PRO A 118 5.34 37.28 9.15
C PRO A 118 6.79 37.62 8.82
N LYS A 119 7.10 38.91 8.70
CA LYS A 119 8.46 39.39 8.38
C LYS A 119 9.31 39.39 9.64
N ILE A 120 10.34 38.54 9.67
CA ILE A 120 11.36 38.52 10.71
C ILE A 120 12.60 39.19 10.14
N THR A 121 12.85 40.44 10.53
CA THR A 121 13.96 41.26 10.02
C THR A 121 15.11 41.44 11.01
N GLU A 122 14.88 41.09 12.27
CA GLU A 122 15.83 41.26 13.37
C GLU A 122 15.95 39.96 14.17
N GLY A 123 17.05 39.82 14.93
CA GLY A 123 17.28 38.64 15.77
C GLY A 123 18.15 37.55 15.13
N MET A 124 18.56 36.58 15.96
CA MET A 124 19.52 35.53 15.59
C MET A 124 19.04 34.64 14.43
N PHE A 125 17.74 34.54 14.22
CA PHE A 125 17.13 33.67 13.22
C PHE A 125 16.74 34.38 11.91
N ALA A 126 16.84 35.71 11.83
CA ALA A 126 16.39 36.48 10.68
C ALA A 126 17.04 36.02 9.36
N SER A 127 18.34 35.72 9.36
CA SER A 127 19.06 35.22 8.18
C SER A 127 18.56 33.85 7.71
N TRP A 128 18.19 32.96 8.65
CA TRP A 128 17.63 31.64 8.34
C TRP A 128 16.23 31.75 7.73
N PHE A 129 15.42 32.70 8.22
CA PHE A 129 14.12 33.03 7.62
C PHE A 129 14.24 33.72 6.26
N GLY A 130 15.28 34.55 6.05
CA GLY A 130 15.58 35.11 4.74
C GLY A 130 15.99 34.03 3.73
N ALA A 131 16.88 33.11 4.14
CA ALA A 131 17.35 32.02 3.29
C ALA A 131 16.21 31.08 2.85
N ILE A 132 15.32 30.70 3.77
CA ILE A 132 14.18 29.84 3.43
C ILE A 132 13.20 30.57 2.51
N GLN A 133 12.94 31.87 2.69
CA GLN A 133 12.06 32.63 1.80
C GLN A 133 12.64 32.76 0.37
N ALA A 134 13.96 32.74 0.23
CA ALA A 134 14.61 32.73 -1.08
C ALA A 134 14.54 31.35 -1.78
N MET A 135 14.46 30.26 -1.02
CA MET A 135 14.44 28.89 -1.55
C MET A 135 13.04 28.29 -1.67
N ASP A 136 12.16 28.61 -0.73
CA ASP A 136 10.83 28.01 -0.60
C ASP A 136 9.82 28.78 -1.43
N ALA A 137 9.16 28.05 -2.33
CA ALA A 137 8.43 28.64 -3.42
C ALA A 137 6.92 28.66 -3.11
N PRO A 138 6.20 29.72 -3.49
CA PRO A 138 4.88 30.00 -2.91
C PRO A 138 3.77 29.03 -3.34
N HIS A 139 3.96 28.22 -4.38
CA HIS A 139 2.87 27.48 -5.02
C HIS A 139 2.93 25.94 -4.88
N ASN A 140 3.86 25.39 -4.07
CA ASN A 140 4.05 23.95 -3.86
C ASN A 140 3.55 23.50 -2.47
N LEU A 141 2.34 23.90 -2.07
CA LEU A 141 1.86 23.62 -0.71
C LEU A 141 1.29 22.22 -0.50
N PHE A 142 0.25 21.82 -1.26
CA PHE A 142 -0.51 20.60 -0.98
C PHE A 142 -0.19 19.46 -1.95
N PRO A 143 0.17 18.26 -1.46
CA PRO A 143 0.46 17.91 -0.07
C PRO A 143 1.86 18.41 0.36
N SER A 144 2.07 18.65 1.66
CA SER A 144 3.37 19.13 2.16
C SER A 144 4.46 18.09 1.93
N LEU A 145 5.36 18.38 0.99
CA LEU A 145 6.50 17.55 0.66
C LEU A 145 7.46 17.42 1.86
N HIS A 146 7.60 18.49 2.65
CA HIS A 146 8.37 18.50 3.89
C HIS A 146 7.86 17.45 4.88
N ILE A 147 6.54 17.36 5.08
CA ILE A 147 5.93 16.35 5.97
C ILE A 147 6.08 14.92 5.44
N VAL A 148 5.98 14.73 4.11
CA VAL A 148 6.16 13.40 3.51
C VAL A 148 7.59 12.92 3.72
N LEU A 149 8.57 13.76 3.36
CA LEU A 149 10.00 13.48 3.53
C LEU A 149 10.33 13.27 5.01
N ARG A 150 9.87 14.15 5.89
CA ARG A 150 9.97 13.99 7.36
C ARG A 150 9.49 12.62 7.79
N THR A 151 8.34 12.15 7.31
CA THR A 151 7.76 10.87 7.75
C THR A 151 8.58 9.69 7.25
N ILE A 152 9.07 9.74 6.01
CA ILE A 152 9.98 8.73 5.45
C ILE A 152 11.29 8.70 6.24
N MET A 153 11.87 9.87 6.54
CA MET A 153 13.09 9.99 7.34
C MET A 153 12.88 9.46 8.76
N ALA A 154 11.77 9.82 9.42
CA ALA A 154 11.47 9.36 10.77
C ALA A 154 11.46 7.83 10.88
N VAL A 155 10.82 7.15 9.92
CA VAL A 155 10.81 5.68 9.88
C VAL A 155 12.18 5.11 9.55
N HIS A 156 12.89 5.71 8.59
CA HIS A 156 14.23 5.26 8.17
C HIS A 156 15.23 5.33 9.33
N TYR A 157 15.35 6.48 9.99
CA TYR A 157 16.27 6.69 11.11
C TYR A 157 15.86 5.90 12.37
N ALA A 158 14.56 5.67 12.60
CA ALA A 158 14.10 4.85 13.72
C ALA A 158 14.55 3.38 13.61
N ARG A 159 14.71 2.85 12.39
CA ARG A 159 15.21 1.47 12.16
C ARG A 159 16.68 1.31 12.54
N HIS A 160 17.48 2.36 12.39
CA HIS A 160 18.91 2.38 12.68
C HIS A 160 19.27 2.93 14.07
N SER A 161 18.26 3.20 14.91
CA SER A 161 18.43 3.69 16.28
C SER A 161 17.72 2.76 17.26
N SER A 162 18.09 2.81 18.54
CA SER A 162 17.46 2.03 19.61
C SER A 162 17.47 2.80 20.93
N GLY A 163 16.66 2.35 21.90
CA GLY A 163 16.60 2.93 23.23
C GLY A 163 16.29 4.44 23.23
N VAL A 164 17.02 5.19 24.06
CA VAL A 164 16.85 6.64 24.23
C VAL A 164 17.02 7.41 22.92
N TRP A 165 17.99 7.04 22.09
CA TRP A 165 18.24 7.72 20.82
C TRP A 165 17.05 7.62 19.84
N ARG A 166 16.35 6.48 19.82
CA ARG A 166 15.13 6.34 19.03
C ARG A 166 14.03 7.29 19.51
N THR A 167 13.87 7.43 20.83
CA THR A 167 12.92 8.38 21.42
C THR A 167 13.27 9.82 21.06
N VAL A 168 14.55 10.21 21.17
CA VAL A 168 15.03 11.54 20.79
C VAL A 168 14.73 11.82 19.32
N LEU A 169 15.00 10.88 18.41
CA LEU A 169 14.68 11.04 16.99
C LEU A 169 13.18 11.18 16.76
N HIS A 170 12.33 10.40 17.44
CA HIS A 170 10.88 10.56 17.32
C HIS A 170 10.41 11.95 17.78
N LEU A 171 10.92 12.45 18.91
CA LEU A 171 10.63 13.79 19.39
C LEU A 171 11.12 14.85 18.40
N TRP A 172 12.34 14.71 17.89
CA TRP A 172 12.92 15.64 16.93
C TRP A 172 12.14 15.68 15.62
N PHE A 173 11.85 14.55 15.00
CA PHE A 173 11.00 14.51 13.80
C PHE A 173 9.59 15.07 14.11
N SER A 174 9.07 14.92 15.32
CA SER A 174 7.81 15.56 15.73
C SER A 174 7.91 17.08 15.75
N LEU A 175 9.02 17.62 16.27
CA LEU A 175 9.33 19.05 16.15
C LEU A 175 9.46 19.50 14.70
N ILE A 176 10.12 18.74 13.80
CA ILE A 176 10.16 19.07 12.36
C ILE A 176 8.73 19.19 11.81
N GLY A 177 7.85 18.26 12.15
CA GLY A 177 6.45 18.29 11.69
C GLY A 177 5.65 19.47 12.22
N VAL A 178 5.82 19.83 13.50
CA VAL A 178 5.16 20.99 14.11
C VAL A 178 5.76 22.31 13.61
N SER A 179 7.06 22.31 13.30
CA SER A 179 7.77 23.51 12.87
C SER A 179 7.19 24.11 11.61
N THR A 180 6.66 23.29 10.68
CA THR A 180 6.06 23.77 9.43
C THR A 180 4.90 24.75 9.65
N LEU A 181 4.12 24.55 10.72
CA LEU A 181 3.02 25.42 11.12
C LEU A 181 3.54 26.65 11.87
N LEU A 182 4.45 26.45 12.83
CA LEU A 182 4.96 27.52 13.69
C LEU A 182 5.96 28.46 12.99
N THR A 183 6.51 28.04 11.85
CA THR A 183 7.30 28.90 10.95
C THR A 183 6.47 29.45 9.78
N TRP A 184 5.15 29.19 9.76
CA TRP A 184 4.21 29.67 8.74
C TRP A 184 4.59 29.26 7.30
N GLN A 185 5.15 28.06 7.13
CA GLN A 185 5.50 27.53 5.81
C GLN A 185 4.37 26.71 5.20
N HIS A 186 3.49 26.14 6.03
CA HIS A 186 2.37 25.31 5.59
C HIS A 186 1.09 25.58 6.40
N HIS A 187 -0.05 25.30 5.78
CA HIS A 187 -1.33 25.18 6.46
C HIS A 187 -1.57 23.75 6.95
N LEU A 188 -2.50 23.58 7.89
CA LEU A 188 -2.85 22.26 8.41
C LEU A 188 -3.31 21.29 7.31
N VAL A 189 -4.02 21.81 6.29
CA VAL A 189 -4.46 21.02 5.13
C VAL A 189 -3.27 20.38 4.42
N ASP A 190 -2.19 21.13 4.21
CA ASP A 190 -0.97 20.66 3.57
C ASP A 190 -0.28 19.59 4.40
N VAL A 191 -0.22 19.80 5.72
CA VAL A 191 0.40 18.88 6.67
C VAL A 191 -0.34 17.54 6.70
N LEU A 192 -1.66 17.56 6.80
CA LEU A 192 -2.50 16.36 6.77
C LEU A 192 -2.41 15.65 5.41
N GLY A 193 -2.41 16.40 4.31
CA GLY A 193 -2.14 15.87 2.97
C GLY A 193 -0.78 15.20 2.86
N GLY A 194 0.24 15.78 3.50
CA GLY A 194 1.60 15.21 3.56
C GLY A 194 1.65 13.86 4.28
N PHE A 195 0.99 13.74 5.43
CA PHE A 195 0.86 12.46 6.13
C PHE A 195 0.08 11.43 5.32
N LEU A 196 -0.98 11.85 4.63
CA LEU A 196 -1.76 10.99 3.75
C LEU A 196 -0.92 10.46 2.59
N LEU A 197 -0.17 11.32 1.90
CA LEU A 197 0.73 10.91 0.83
C LEU A 197 1.86 10.01 1.34
N ALA A 198 2.42 10.29 2.52
CA ALA A 198 3.39 9.38 3.15
C ALA A 198 2.81 7.97 3.33
N ALA A 199 1.56 7.88 3.79
CA ALA A 199 0.86 6.61 3.93
C ALA A 199 0.77 5.86 2.58
N VAL A 200 0.38 6.55 1.51
CA VAL A 200 0.34 5.98 0.14
C VAL A 200 1.72 5.42 -0.25
N ILE A 201 2.78 6.21 -0.05
CA ILE A 201 4.16 5.82 -0.42
C ILE A 201 4.61 4.54 0.32
N PHE A 202 4.30 4.41 1.62
CA PHE A 202 4.66 3.21 2.37
C PHE A 202 3.92 1.95 1.90
N HIS A 203 2.67 2.08 1.41
CA HIS A 203 1.90 0.95 0.91
C HIS A 203 2.28 0.57 -0.53
N VAL A 204 2.53 1.55 -1.40
CA VAL A 204 2.95 1.33 -2.79
C VAL A 204 4.39 0.81 -2.86
N ILE A 205 5.24 1.22 -1.92
CA ILE A 205 6.66 0.85 -1.85
C ILE A 205 6.96 0.23 -0.48
N PRO A 206 6.53 -1.03 -0.23
CA PRO A 206 6.78 -1.72 1.03
C PRO A 206 8.26 -2.14 1.15
N ASP A 207 8.72 -2.36 2.40
CA ASP A 207 10.11 -2.76 2.66
C ASP A 207 10.45 -4.14 2.08
N VAL A 208 9.48 -5.05 2.10
CA VAL A 208 9.58 -6.38 1.50
C VAL A 208 8.77 -6.35 0.21
N GLN A 209 9.48 -6.30 -0.92
CA GLN A 209 8.86 -6.45 -2.22
C GLN A 209 8.36 -7.90 -2.35
N GLY A 210 7.05 -8.07 -2.54
CA GLY A 210 6.49 -9.36 -2.93
C GLY A 210 6.98 -9.75 -4.33
N GLY A 211 6.89 -11.05 -4.66
CA GLY A 211 7.07 -11.49 -6.05
C GLY A 211 6.14 -10.74 -7.00
N LYS A 212 6.49 -10.67 -8.29
CA LYS A 212 5.62 -10.07 -9.31
C LYS A 212 4.26 -10.78 -9.29
N ALA A 213 3.23 -10.09 -8.81
CA ALA A 213 1.88 -10.63 -8.78
C ALA A 213 1.20 -10.46 -10.14
N GLY A 214 0.21 -11.31 -10.43
CA GLY A 214 -0.70 -11.09 -11.56
C GLY A 214 -1.40 -9.73 -11.39
N GLY A 215 -1.28 -8.86 -12.39
CA GLY A 215 -1.95 -7.55 -12.40
C GLY A 215 -3.19 -7.56 -13.29
N ASN A 216 -4.09 -6.62 -13.06
CA ASN A 216 -5.20 -6.34 -13.97
C ASN A 216 -5.17 -4.85 -14.34
N LYS A 217 -4.41 -4.53 -15.40
CA LYS A 217 -4.15 -3.14 -15.81
C LYS A 217 -5.43 -2.36 -16.09
N ARG A 218 -6.46 -3.02 -16.64
CA ARG A 218 -7.76 -2.39 -16.91
C ARG A 218 -8.40 -1.88 -15.62
N ILE A 219 -8.43 -2.71 -14.58
CA ILE A 219 -8.94 -2.31 -13.26
C ILE A 219 -8.03 -1.26 -12.61
N GLY A 220 -6.71 -1.38 -12.76
CA GLY A 220 -5.75 -0.37 -12.32
C GLY A 220 -6.04 1.01 -12.93
N PHE A 221 -6.33 1.07 -14.23
CA PHE A 221 -6.72 2.31 -14.91
C PHE A 221 -8.06 2.88 -14.43
N TYR A 222 -9.05 2.04 -14.10
CA TYR A 222 -10.31 2.53 -13.52
C TYR A 222 -10.08 3.21 -12.17
N TYR A 223 -9.31 2.59 -11.27
CA TYR A 223 -8.97 3.19 -9.99
C TYR A 223 -8.11 4.45 -10.15
N LEU A 224 -7.16 4.46 -11.08
CA LEU A 224 -6.35 5.63 -11.37
C LEU A 224 -7.19 6.78 -11.94
N ALA A 225 -8.11 6.50 -12.87
CA ALA A 225 -9.01 7.51 -13.42
C ALA A 225 -9.90 8.12 -12.33
N CYS A 226 -10.50 7.30 -11.46
CA CYS A 226 -11.26 7.80 -10.31
C CYS A 226 -10.39 8.62 -9.34
N THR A 227 -9.12 8.24 -9.15
CA THR A 227 -8.16 9.00 -8.34
C THR A 227 -7.95 10.39 -8.92
N VAL A 228 -7.66 10.49 -10.23
CA VAL A 228 -7.45 11.78 -10.91
C VAL A 228 -8.72 12.63 -10.88
N LEU A 229 -9.90 12.04 -11.09
CA LEU A 229 -11.18 12.73 -11.01
C LEU A 229 -11.44 13.30 -9.61
N LEU A 230 -11.16 12.54 -8.54
CA LEU A 230 -11.31 13.02 -7.16
C LEU A 230 -10.30 14.11 -6.81
N LEU A 231 -9.05 14.00 -7.26
CA LEU A 231 -8.05 15.06 -7.09
C LEU A 231 -8.45 16.33 -7.85
N PHE A 232 -8.99 16.20 -9.06
CA PHE A 232 -9.54 17.33 -9.80
C PHE A 232 -10.78 17.91 -9.11
N ALA A 233 -11.63 17.09 -8.50
CA ALA A 233 -12.78 17.57 -7.72
C ALA A 233 -12.36 18.37 -6.47
N CYS A 234 -11.20 18.05 -5.85
CA CYS A 234 -10.65 18.84 -4.75
C CYS A 234 -10.42 20.29 -5.14
N ARG A 235 -9.89 20.51 -6.35
CA ARG A 235 -9.63 21.83 -6.93
C ARG A 235 -10.93 22.65 -7.12
N LEU A 236 -12.09 22.01 -7.26
CA LEU A 236 -13.36 22.71 -7.49
C LEU A 236 -14.12 23.03 -6.19
N ASN A 237 -13.78 22.41 -5.05
CA ASN A 237 -14.61 22.39 -3.84
C ASN A 237 -13.79 22.58 -2.56
N MET A 238 -13.34 23.81 -2.30
CA MET A 238 -12.36 24.16 -1.24
C MET A 238 -12.98 24.50 0.13
N PRO A 239 -13.74 23.57 0.74
CA PRO A 239 -13.25 23.04 2.02
C PRO A 239 -13.10 21.52 2.04
N TRP A 240 -13.49 20.85 0.95
CA TRP A 240 -13.57 19.39 0.89
C TRP A 240 -12.27 18.72 0.42
N THR A 241 -11.19 19.49 0.19
CA THR A 241 -9.87 18.98 -0.26
C THR A 241 -9.38 17.82 0.59
N LEU A 242 -9.45 17.93 1.93
CA LEU A 242 -9.06 16.83 2.81
C LEU A 242 -10.01 15.62 2.70
N VAL A 243 -11.31 15.87 2.62
CA VAL A 243 -12.34 14.83 2.55
C VAL A 243 -12.27 14.06 1.23
N LEU A 244 -11.97 14.74 0.12
CA LEU A 244 -11.87 14.15 -1.22
C LEU A 244 -10.48 13.55 -1.51
N SER A 245 -9.42 14.09 -0.92
CA SER A 245 -8.07 13.52 -1.05
C SER A 245 -7.94 12.17 -0.36
N TRP A 246 -8.70 11.91 0.71
CA TRP A 246 -8.70 10.60 1.39
C TRP A 246 -9.16 9.43 0.51
N PRO A 247 -10.37 9.44 -0.12
CA PRO A 247 -10.76 8.41 -1.07
C PRO A 247 -9.85 8.42 -2.30
N ALA A 248 -9.35 9.57 -2.77
CA ALA A 248 -8.37 9.61 -3.85
C ALA A 248 -7.09 8.82 -3.50
N ALA A 249 -6.55 9.03 -2.30
CA ALA A 249 -5.38 8.30 -1.79
C ALA A 249 -5.66 6.80 -1.65
N ALA A 250 -6.86 6.42 -1.19
CA ALA A 250 -7.28 5.02 -1.12
C ALA A 250 -7.28 4.36 -2.51
N LEU A 251 -7.96 4.96 -3.48
CA LEU A 251 -8.05 4.43 -4.85
C LEU A 251 -6.68 4.44 -5.55
N GLY A 252 -5.88 5.49 -5.35
CA GLY A 252 -4.52 5.57 -5.89
C GLY A 252 -3.62 4.47 -5.35
N THR A 253 -3.70 4.19 -4.04
CA THR A 253 -2.98 3.08 -3.41
C THR A 253 -3.42 1.73 -4.00
N VAL A 254 -4.73 1.51 -4.12
CA VAL A 254 -5.27 0.27 -4.70
C VAL A 254 -4.87 0.12 -6.18
N SER A 255 -4.82 1.19 -6.96
CA SER A 255 -4.40 1.15 -8.37
C SER A 255 -3.00 0.53 -8.53
N ALA A 256 -2.07 0.80 -7.61
CA ALA A 256 -0.73 0.21 -7.62
C ALA A 256 -0.76 -1.32 -7.45
N ALA A 257 -1.66 -1.84 -6.61
CA ALA A 257 -1.84 -3.29 -6.46
C ALA A 257 -2.16 -3.95 -7.81
N TYR A 258 -3.03 -3.31 -8.60
CA TYR A 258 -3.45 -3.79 -9.92
C TYR A 258 -2.43 -3.57 -11.04
N PHE A 259 -1.53 -2.60 -10.91
CA PHE A 259 -0.41 -2.40 -11.84
C PHE A 259 0.79 -3.32 -11.58
N GLY A 260 0.72 -4.20 -10.58
CA GLY A 260 1.70 -5.25 -10.35
C GLY A 260 2.45 -5.17 -9.02
N ALA A 261 2.14 -4.20 -8.15
CA ALA A 261 2.62 -4.23 -6.77
C ALA A 261 1.94 -5.36 -5.95
N GLY A 262 0.79 -5.85 -6.42
CA GLY A 262 0.12 -7.03 -5.89
C GLY A 262 -0.57 -6.80 -4.54
N ALA A 263 -1.04 -7.90 -3.94
CA ALA A 263 -1.76 -7.89 -2.67
C ALA A 263 -0.91 -7.41 -1.47
N ALA A 264 0.43 -7.37 -1.62
CA ALA A 264 1.33 -6.87 -0.60
C ALA A 264 1.06 -5.40 -0.24
N VAL A 265 0.49 -4.63 -1.16
CA VAL A 265 0.05 -3.24 -0.92
C VAL A 265 -0.95 -3.15 0.24
N LEU A 266 -1.77 -4.17 0.47
CA LEU A 266 -2.73 -4.20 1.57
C LEU A 266 -2.12 -4.70 2.89
N GLY A 267 -0.93 -5.31 2.85
CA GLY A 267 -0.19 -5.67 4.06
C GLY A 267 -0.90 -6.65 5.02
N LYS A 268 -1.90 -7.42 4.54
CA LYS A 268 -2.64 -8.38 5.36
C LYS A 268 -1.69 -9.42 5.97
N LYS A 269 -1.77 -9.60 7.29
CA LYS A 269 -0.94 -10.56 8.05
C LYS A 269 -1.80 -11.26 9.10
N GLY A 270 -1.69 -12.59 9.18
CA GLY A 270 -2.47 -13.38 10.16
C GLY A 270 -3.98 -13.16 10.06
N GLY A 271 -4.49 -12.90 8.85
CA GLY A 271 -5.90 -12.61 8.62
C GLY A 271 -6.36 -11.22 9.02
N ARG A 272 -5.47 -10.28 9.37
CA ARG A 272 -5.81 -8.91 9.75
C ARG A 272 -5.13 -7.86 8.89
N LEU A 273 -5.81 -6.73 8.70
CA LEU A 273 -5.24 -5.56 8.08
C LEU A 273 -4.57 -4.66 9.14
N PRO A 274 -3.38 -4.12 8.87
CA PRO A 274 -2.77 -3.11 9.75
C PRO A 274 -3.72 -1.93 9.97
N ALA A 275 -3.67 -1.31 11.16
CA ALA A 275 -4.55 -0.18 11.50
C ALA A 275 -4.40 0.99 10.50
N MET A 276 -3.16 1.27 10.07
CA MET A 276 -2.90 2.31 9.07
C MET A 276 -3.53 1.98 7.72
N THR A 277 -3.50 0.71 7.30
CA THR A 277 -4.15 0.26 6.06
C THR A 277 -5.66 0.37 6.17
N ARG A 278 -6.25 -0.02 7.31
CA ARG A 278 -7.69 0.12 7.55
C ARG A 278 -8.13 1.58 7.46
N TRP A 279 -7.35 2.50 8.02
CA TRP A 279 -7.63 3.94 7.92
C TRP A 279 -7.43 4.46 6.49
N LEU A 280 -6.26 4.27 5.88
CA LEU A 280 -5.96 4.78 4.54
C LEU A 280 -6.96 4.27 3.51
N LEU A 281 -7.30 2.98 3.56
CA LEU A 281 -8.18 2.33 2.59
C LEU A 281 -9.65 2.32 3.02
N ALA A 282 -10.04 2.95 4.14
CA ALA A 282 -11.41 2.87 4.66
C ALA A 282 -12.49 3.18 3.61
N PRO A 283 -12.36 4.24 2.77
CA PRO A 283 -13.38 4.53 1.75
C PRO A 283 -13.53 3.40 0.72
N TRP A 284 -12.41 2.77 0.34
CA TRP A 284 -12.42 1.65 -0.60
C TRP A 284 -12.90 0.35 0.05
N LEU A 285 -12.45 0.06 1.28
CA LEU A 285 -12.88 -1.10 2.06
C LEU A 285 -14.39 -1.07 2.32
N LEU A 286 -14.96 0.10 2.61
CA LEU A 286 -16.42 0.25 2.73
C LEU A 286 -17.15 -0.20 1.45
N GLY A 287 -16.63 0.18 0.28
CA GLY A 287 -17.16 -0.30 -1.00
C GLY A 287 -17.01 -1.83 -1.16
N GLN A 288 -15.91 -2.41 -0.68
CA GLN A 288 -15.71 -3.86 -0.69
C GLN A 288 -16.69 -4.59 0.22
N GLU A 289 -16.95 -4.07 1.42
CA GLU A 289 -17.93 -4.59 2.38
C GLU A 289 -19.36 -4.53 1.83
N ILE A 290 -19.77 -3.39 1.28
CA ILE A 290 -21.09 -3.23 0.64
C ILE A 290 -21.25 -4.24 -0.50
N SER A 291 -20.21 -4.39 -1.32
CA SER A 291 -20.22 -5.35 -2.42
C SER A 291 -20.24 -6.81 -1.91
N TRP A 292 -19.57 -7.14 -0.81
CA TRP A 292 -19.67 -8.47 -0.21
C TRP A 292 -21.09 -8.77 0.27
N TRP A 293 -21.72 -7.83 1.01
CA TRP A 293 -23.12 -7.98 1.44
C TRP A 293 -24.08 -8.24 0.28
N TRP A 294 -23.86 -7.57 -0.86
CA TRP A 294 -24.63 -7.80 -2.09
C TRP A 294 -24.45 -9.21 -2.65
N TYR A 295 -23.20 -9.67 -2.79
CA TYR A 295 -22.90 -11.00 -3.35
C TYR A 295 -23.29 -12.14 -2.43
N ARG A 296 -23.16 -11.97 -1.10
CA ARG A 296 -23.54 -13.00 -0.12
C ARG A 296 -25.00 -13.42 -0.24
N ARG A 297 -25.89 -12.50 -0.63
CA ARG A 297 -27.32 -12.79 -0.83
C ARG A 297 -27.61 -13.64 -2.08
N GLN A 298 -26.64 -13.80 -2.98
CA GLN A 298 -26.85 -14.43 -4.28
C GLN A 298 -26.24 -15.83 -4.38
N SER A 299 -25.47 -16.26 -3.39
CA SER A 299 -24.80 -17.56 -3.43
C SER A 299 -24.80 -18.23 -2.06
N ALA A 300 -24.84 -19.57 -2.09
CA ALA A 300 -24.56 -20.37 -0.91
C ALA A 300 -23.17 -20.01 -0.36
N GLU A 301 -23.04 -20.06 0.96
CA GLU A 301 -21.80 -19.63 1.64
C GLU A 301 -20.67 -20.65 1.47
N TRP A 302 -20.98 -21.94 1.54
CA TRP A 302 -20.04 -23.03 1.26
C TRP A 302 -20.74 -24.20 0.58
N ASP A 303 -19.97 -24.97 -0.18
CA ASP A 303 -20.41 -26.23 -0.80
C ASP A 303 -19.27 -27.23 -0.70
N ALA A 304 -19.62 -28.51 -0.54
CA ALA A 304 -18.66 -29.60 -0.50
C ALA A 304 -18.32 -30.06 -1.92
N LEU A 305 -17.09 -29.78 -2.38
CA LEU A 305 -16.60 -30.31 -3.65
C LEU A 305 -16.29 -31.80 -3.54
N THR A 306 -15.72 -32.18 -2.39
CA THR A 306 -15.51 -33.57 -1.96
C THR A 306 -15.83 -33.67 -0.47
N PRO A 307 -15.90 -34.87 0.13
CA PRO A 307 -16.11 -35.00 1.58
C PRO A 307 -15.06 -34.28 2.45
N ARG A 308 -13.88 -33.97 1.90
CA ARG A 308 -12.75 -33.35 2.65
C ARG A 308 -12.30 -31.99 2.12
N VAL A 309 -12.84 -31.53 0.99
CA VAL A 309 -12.47 -30.24 0.38
C VAL A 309 -13.74 -29.46 0.09
N TRP A 310 -13.93 -28.38 0.83
CA TRP A 310 -15.06 -27.48 0.72
C TRP A 310 -14.59 -26.13 0.15
N MET A 311 -15.47 -25.47 -0.56
CA MET A 311 -15.19 -24.17 -1.16
C MET A 311 -16.30 -23.17 -0.83
N GLY A 312 -15.99 -21.87 -0.83
CA GLY A 312 -17.01 -20.87 -0.48
C GLY A 312 -16.64 -19.40 -0.54
N SER A 313 -17.63 -18.57 -0.20
CA SER A 313 -17.47 -17.14 0.05
C SER A 313 -16.92 -16.89 1.46
N ILE A 314 -16.59 -15.64 1.79
CA ILE A 314 -16.19 -15.30 3.16
C ILE A 314 -17.41 -15.50 4.07
N PRO A 315 -17.31 -16.37 5.09
CA PRO A 315 -18.40 -16.56 6.03
C PRO A 315 -18.41 -15.40 7.04
N ASP A 316 -19.58 -15.14 7.60
CA ASP A 316 -19.65 -14.29 8.79
C ASP A 316 -19.22 -15.05 10.05
N HIS A 317 -19.43 -14.41 11.20
CA HIS A 317 -19.07 -14.99 12.48
C HIS A 317 -19.81 -16.30 12.78
N GLU A 318 -21.12 -16.37 12.55
CA GLU A 318 -21.92 -17.56 12.89
C GLU A 318 -21.57 -18.72 11.96
N SER A 319 -21.51 -18.45 10.66
CA SER A 319 -21.14 -19.44 9.64
C SER A 319 -19.71 -19.94 9.81
N ALA A 320 -18.78 -19.10 10.23
CA ALA A 320 -17.42 -19.53 10.55
C ALA A 320 -17.42 -20.56 11.70
N TYR A 321 -18.23 -20.36 12.75
CA TYR A 321 -18.38 -21.36 13.82
C TYR A 321 -19.10 -22.62 13.34
N ALA A 322 -20.11 -22.50 12.48
CA ALA A 322 -20.80 -23.64 11.90
C ALA A 322 -19.85 -24.54 11.09
N LEU A 323 -18.97 -23.95 10.27
CA LEU A 323 -17.92 -24.65 9.54
C LEU A 323 -16.97 -25.42 10.47
N LEU A 324 -16.53 -24.80 11.57
CA LEU A 324 -15.69 -25.47 12.56
C LEU A 324 -16.41 -26.64 13.24
N LYS A 325 -17.66 -26.44 13.64
CA LYS A 325 -18.50 -27.49 14.24
C LYS A 325 -18.73 -28.65 13.28
N ALA A 326 -18.78 -28.37 11.97
CA ALA A 326 -18.94 -29.37 10.93
C ALA A 326 -17.62 -30.12 10.60
N GLY A 327 -16.50 -29.79 11.27
CA GLY A 327 -15.24 -30.52 11.17
C GLY A 327 -14.17 -29.87 10.28
N VAL A 328 -14.32 -28.59 9.91
CA VAL A 328 -13.26 -27.83 9.22
C VAL A 328 -12.07 -27.63 10.16
N THR A 329 -10.91 -28.15 9.75
CA THR A 329 -9.64 -28.05 10.48
C THR A 329 -8.69 -27.04 9.85
N ASP A 330 -8.77 -26.88 8.53
CA ASP A 330 -7.85 -26.09 7.73
C ASP A 330 -8.62 -25.07 6.89
N VAL A 331 -8.17 -23.83 6.87
CA VAL A 331 -8.80 -22.73 6.14
C VAL A 331 -7.78 -22.05 5.25
N LEU A 332 -8.05 -22.07 3.94
CA LEU A 332 -7.29 -21.33 2.94
C LEU A 332 -8.04 -20.06 2.52
N ASP A 333 -7.57 -18.92 3.01
CA ASP A 333 -8.12 -17.60 2.74
C ASP A 333 -7.37 -16.94 1.58
N MET A 334 -8.05 -16.77 0.44
CA MET A 334 -7.47 -16.17 -0.77
C MET A 334 -7.63 -14.64 -0.84
N THR A 335 -8.19 -14.01 0.19
CA THR A 335 -8.51 -12.57 0.19
C THR A 335 -7.34 -11.74 0.68
N ALA A 336 -7.13 -10.60 0.02
CA ALA A 336 -6.17 -9.58 0.46
C ALA A 336 -6.87 -8.48 1.26
N GLU A 337 -8.15 -8.26 0.97
CA GLU A 337 -8.91 -7.06 1.28
C GLU A 337 -9.85 -7.20 2.48
N PHE A 338 -10.16 -8.42 2.91
CA PHE A 338 -11.04 -8.69 4.05
C PHE A 338 -10.26 -9.24 5.24
N GLU A 339 -10.70 -8.91 6.45
CA GLU A 339 -10.20 -9.59 7.64
C GLU A 339 -10.87 -10.95 7.81
N ALA A 340 -10.09 -11.95 8.23
CA ALA A 340 -10.64 -13.26 8.50
C ALA A 340 -11.46 -13.25 9.80
N PRO A 341 -12.58 -14.01 9.86
CA PRO A 341 -13.34 -14.23 11.08
C PRO A 341 -12.43 -14.65 12.25
N MET A 342 -12.77 -14.22 13.46
CA MET A 342 -11.96 -14.49 14.64
C MET A 342 -11.78 -15.99 14.89
N ALA A 343 -12.81 -16.79 14.60
CA ALA A 343 -12.79 -18.24 14.73
C ALA A 343 -11.68 -18.87 13.86
N PHE A 344 -11.56 -18.43 12.60
CA PHE A 344 -10.51 -18.91 11.69
C PHE A 344 -9.12 -18.46 12.10
N ARG A 345 -8.95 -17.21 12.54
CA ARG A 345 -7.63 -16.69 12.95
C ARG A 345 -7.01 -17.41 14.14
N ARG A 346 -7.80 -18.17 14.90
CA ARG A 346 -7.34 -18.99 16.03
C ARG A 346 -6.99 -20.43 15.65
N LEU A 347 -7.31 -20.86 14.43
CA LEU A 347 -6.96 -22.19 13.94
C LEU A 347 -5.47 -22.24 13.61
N GLU A 348 -4.81 -23.31 14.02
CA GLU A 348 -3.45 -23.62 13.56
C GLU A 348 -3.42 -23.88 12.04
N GLY A 349 -4.48 -24.49 11.50
CA GLY A 349 -4.69 -24.73 10.09
C GLY A 349 -5.14 -23.50 9.28
N TYR A 350 -5.04 -22.28 9.80
CA TYR A 350 -5.36 -21.08 9.02
C TYR A 350 -4.18 -20.59 8.18
N LYS A 351 -4.40 -20.42 6.87
CA LYS A 351 -3.41 -19.84 5.96
C LYS A 351 -4.05 -18.81 5.05
N ASN A 352 -3.44 -17.62 4.98
CA ASN A 352 -3.79 -16.60 4.01
C ASN A 352 -2.80 -16.60 2.84
N LEU A 353 -3.32 -16.82 1.62
CA LEU A 353 -2.62 -16.58 0.37
C LEU A 353 -3.26 -15.36 -0.30
N ALA A 354 -2.81 -14.17 0.08
CA ALA A 354 -3.42 -12.92 -0.36
C ALA A 354 -3.32 -12.75 -1.88
N VAL A 355 -4.49 -12.72 -2.54
CA VAL A 355 -4.64 -12.43 -3.97
C VAL A 355 -5.65 -11.30 -4.13
N ALA A 356 -5.24 -10.23 -4.81
CA ALA A 356 -6.10 -9.08 -5.06
C ALA A 356 -7.34 -9.52 -5.87
N ASP A 357 -8.50 -8.96 -5.55
CA ASP A 357 -9.71 -9.30 -6.29
C ASP A 357 -9.56 -8.99 -7.78
N LEU A 358 -10.22 -9.74 -8.65
CA LEU A 358 -10.11 -9.59 -10.12
C LEU A 358 -8.70 -9.82 -10.71
N THR A 359 -7.79 -10.42 -9.94
CA THR A 359 -6.47 -10.90 -10.41
C THR A 359 -6.36 -12.41 -10.29
N ALA A 360 -5.38 -13.00 -10.97
CA ALA A 360 -5.06 -14.42 -10.86
C ALA A 360 -3.88 -14.63 -9.88
N PRO A 361 -3.90 -15.71 -9.08
CA PRO A 361 -2.74 -16.10 -8.28
C PRO A 361 -1.53 -16.39 -9.18
N THR A 362 -0.32 -16.17 -8.66
CA THR A 362 0.92 -16.58 -9.32
C THR A 362 1.06 -18.11 -9.34
N GLN A 363 1.90 -18.65 -10.23
CA GLN A 363 2.17 -20.09 -10.29
C GLN A 363 2.67 -20.66 -8.96
N GLU A 364 3.52 -19.91 -8.25
CA GLU A 364 3.98 -20.26 -6.91
C GLU A 364 2.81 -20.31 -5.91
N GLN A 365 1.92 -19.31 -5.92
CA GLN A 365 0.73 -19.31 -5.06
C GLN A 365 -0.23 -20.46 -5.38
N LEU A 366 -0.41 -20.81 -6.66
CA LEU A 366 -1.23 -21.96 -7.06
C LEU A 366 -0.64 -23.27 -6.52
N GLN A 367 0.68 -23.46 -6.65
CA GLN A 367 1.37 -24.62 -6.10
C GLN A 367 1.29 -24.68 -4.57
N MET A 368 1.47 -23.54 -3.90
CA MET A 368 1.34 -23.42 -2.44
C MET A 368 -0.09 -23.68 -1.95
N ALA A 369 -1.10 -23.27 -2.72
CA ALA A 369 -2.51 -23.52 -2.43
C ALA A 369 -2.82 -25.00 -2.57
N ALA A 370 -2.42 -25.62 -3.68
CA ALA A 370 -2.63 -27.03 -3.94
C ALA A 370 -1.96 -27.92 -2.89
N ALA A 371 -0.70 -27.66 -2.55
CA ALA A 371 0.01 -28.39 -1.50
C ALA A 371 -0.59 -28.18 -0.09
N PHE A 372 -1.23 -27.03 0.15
CA PHE A 372 -1.94 -26.79 1.41
C PHE A 372 -3.22 -27.63 1.47
N ILE A 373 -4.03 -27.60 0.41
CA ILE A 373 -5.27 -28.38 0.31
C ILE A 373 -4.97 -29.88 0.43
N ASP A 374 -3.94 -30.36 -0.27
CA ASP A 374 -3.58 -31.77 -0.28
C ASP A 374 -3.13 -32.28 1.10
N ARG A 375 -2.38 -31.48 1.87
CA ARG A 375 -2.01 -31.85 3.24
C ARG A 375 -3.21 -31.80 4.20
N GLY A 376 -4.02 -30.75 4.13
CA GLY A 376 -5.14 -30.58 5.06
C GLY A 376 -6.20 -31.67 4.91
N ARG A 377 -6.52 -32.07 3.67
CA ARG A 377 -7.56 -33.08 3.40
C ARG A 377 -7.24 -34.47 3.94
N MET A 378 -5.97 -34.75 4.23
CA MET A 378 -5.52 -36.04 4.79
C MET A 378 -5.92 -36.19 6.27
N ASN A 379 -6.01 -35.07 6.99
CA ASN A 379 -6.23 -35.07 8.45
C ASN A 379 -7.57 -34.45 8.86
N GLY A 380 -8.25 -33.74 7.95
CA GLY A 380 -9.52 -33.09 8.25
C GLY A 380 -10.21 -32.52 7.01
N ILE A 381 -11.09 -31.54 7.23
CA ILE A 381 -11.81 -30.86 6.14
C ILE A 381 -11.13 -29.52 5.87
N VAL A 382 -10.76 -29.29 4.61
CA VAL A 382 -10.18 -28.02 4.14
C VAL A 382 -11.28 -27.13 3.58
N PHE A 383 -11.41 -25.92 4.10
CA PHE A 383 -12.28 -24.89 3.55
C PHE A 383 -11.47 -23.84 2.79
N VAL A 384 -11.73 -23.69 1.49
CA VAL A 384 -11.07 -22.71 0.62
C VAL A 384 -12.04 -21.59 0.28
N HIS A 385 -11.68 -20.34 0.55
CA HIS A 385 -12.58 -19.23 0.29
C HIS A 385 -11.91 -17.99 -0.31
N CYS A 386 -12.74 -17.18 -0.98
CA CYS A 386 -12.44 -15.82 -1.39
C CYS A 386 -13.68 -14.95 -1.13
N LYS A 387 -13.75 -13.70 -1.63
CA LYS A 387 -14.90 -12.80 -1.39
C LYS A 387 -16.26 -13.46 -1.65
N ALA A 388 -16.48 -13.93 -2.87
CA ALA A 388 -17.75 -14.51 -3.32
C ALA A 388 -17.71 -16.03 -3.53
N GLY A 389 -16.53 -16.66 -3.35
CA GLY A 389 -16.36 -18.09 -3.59
C GLY A 389 -16.25 -18.51 -5.04
N TYR A 390 -15.95 -17.56 -5.94
CA TYR A 390 -15.84 -17.81 -7.37
C TYR A 390 -14.38 -17.84 -7.84
N SER A 391 -13.94 -16.88 -8.65
CA SER A 391 -12.68 -16.92 -9.39
C SER A 391 -11.43 -17.30 -8.59
N ARG A 392 -11.14 -16.64 -7.44
CA ARG A 392 -9.92 -16.92 -6.65
C ARG A 392 -9.98 -18.27 -5.94
N THR A 393 -11.16 -18.67 -5.48
CA THR A 393 -11.40 -19.99 -4.88
C THR A 393 -11.22 -21.08 -5.93
N ALA A 394 -11.81 -20.90 -7.11
CA ALA A 394 -11.66 -21.80 -8.25
C ALA A 394 -10.21 -21.96 -8.69
N ALA A 395 -9.39 -20.89 -8.60
CA ALA A 395 -7.97 -20.97 -8.91
C ALA A 395 -7.22 -21.92 -7.96
N ALA A 396 -7.43 -21.77 -6.64
CA ALA A 396 -6.77 -22.60 -5.63
C ALA A 396 -7.22 -24.07 -5.70
N VAL A 397 -8.54 -24.29 -5.78
CA VAL A 397 -9.13 -25.63 -5.87
C VAL A 397 -8.77 -26.30 -7.21
N GLY A 398 -8.84 -25.55 -8.32
CA GLY A 398 -8.44 -26.05 -9.64
C GLY A 398 -6.97 -26.47 -9.69
N ALA A 399 -6.07 -25.71 -9.05
CA ALA A 399 -4.66 -26.08 -8.97
C ALA A 399 -4.45 -27.41 -8.21
N TRP A 400 -5.23 -27.65 -7.15
CA TRP A 400 -5.21 -28.93 -6.43
C TRP A 400 -5.74 -30.09 -7.29
N LEU A 401 -6.83 -29.89 -8.01
CA LEU A 401 -7.40 -30.91 -8.91
C LEU A 401 -6.42 -31.28 -10.04
N LEU A 402 -5.72 -30.30 -10.60
CA LEU A 402 -4.66 -30.53 -11.59
C LEU A 402 -3.51 -31.35 -11.00
N GLN A 403 -3.01 -30.98 -9.82
CA GLN A 403 -1.96 -31.73 -9.12
C GLN A 403 -2.37 -33.16 -8.75
N SER A 404 -3.68 -33.41 -8.62
CA SER A 404 -4.24 -34.73 -8.38
C SER A 404 -4.40 -35.57 -9.67
N GLY A 405 -3.91 -35.08 -10.82
CA GLY A 405 -3.93 -35.78 -12.11
C GLY A 405 -5.08 -35.40 -13.03
N GLY A 406 -5.88 -34.39 -12.68
CA GLY A 406 -6.96 -33.87 -13.52
C GLY A 406 -6.50 -32.94 -14.63
N THR A 407 -7.42 -32.58 -15.54
CA THR A 407 -7.22 -31.54 -16.55
C THR A 407 -7.91 -30.24 -16.16
N THR A 408 -7.52 -29.12 -16.77
CA THR A 408 -8.15 -27.83 -16.46
C THR A 408 -9.66 -27.89 -16.74
N GLU A 409 -10.06 -28.51 -17.85
CA GLU A 409 -11.47 -28.59 -18.25
C GLU A 409 -12.31 -29.43 -17.30
N ALA A 410 -11.78 -30.58 -16.86
CA ALA A 410 -12.44 -31.43 -15.87
C ALA A 410 -12.60 -30.72 -14.53
N ALA A 411 -11.55 -30.02 -14.06
CA ALA A 411 -11.58 -29.27 -12.82
C ALA A 411 -12.64 -28.15 -12.85
N LEU A 412 -12.69 -27.38 -13.94
CA LEU A 412 -13.68 -26.31 -14.10
C LEU A 412 -15.11 -26.86 -14.14
N ARG A 413 -15.32 -28.02 -14.78
CA ARG A 413 -16.63 -28.68 -14.85
C ARG A 413 -17.09 -29.13 -13.47
N GLN A 414 -16.25 -29.87 -12.75
CA GLN A 414 -16.56 -30.38 -11.41
C GLN A 414 -16.94 -29.24 -10.45
N MET A 415 -16.17 -28.16 -10.43
CA MET A 415 -16.48 -27.04 -9.55
C MET A 415 -17.80 -26.32 -9.94
N LYS A 416 -18.13 -26.25 -11.24
CA LYS A 416 -19.39 -25.66 -11.72
C LYS A 416 -20.61 -26.53 -11.42
N GLU A 417 -20.45 -27.85 -11.41
CA GLU A 417 -21.53 -28.77 -11.02
C GLU A 417 -21.93 -28.55 -9.56
N VAL A 418 -20.94 -28.36 -8.67
CA VAL A 418 -21.16 -28.08 -7.25
C VAL A 418 -21.62 -26.63 -7.02
N ARG A 419 -21.12 -25.67 -7.81
CA ARG A 419 -21.54 -24.26 -7.77
C ARG A 419 -21.94 -23.73 -9.15
N PRO A 420 -23.21 -23.90 -9.58
CA PRO A 420 -23.68 -23.48 -10.90
C PRO A 420 -23.51 -21.97 -11.17
N GLY A 421 -23.66 -21.12 -10.15
CA GLY A 421 -23.50 -19.66 -10.25
C GLY A 421 -22.05 -19.17 -10.33
N MET A 422 -21.06 -20.07 -10.32
CA MET A 422 -19.65 -19.70 -10.23
C MET A 422 -19.11 -19.12 -11.54
N ILE A 423 -18.68 -17.85 -11.45
CA ILE A 423 -17.98 -17.16 -12.54
C ILE A 423 -16.47 -17.32 -12.39
N ILE A 424 -15.86 -18.11 -13.26
CA ILE A 424 -14.41 -18.30 -13.32
C ILE A 424 -13.86 -17.39 -14.41
N ARG A 425 -13.00 -16.44 -14.03
CA ARG A 425 -12.51 -15.44 -14.97
C ARG A 425 -11.46 -16.00 -15.94
N PRO A 426 -11.31 -15.44 -17.16
CA PRO A 426 -10.32 -15.89 -18.13
C PRO A 426 -8.89 -15.89 -17.61
N GLU A 427 -8.53 -14.93 -16.74
CA GLU A 427 -7.20 -14.86 -16.14
C GLU A 427 -6.89 -16.06 -15.25
N VAL A 428 -7.90 -16.58 -14.53
CA VAL A 428 -7.76 -17.80 -13.72
C VAL A 428 -7.66 -19.04 -14.61
N VAL A 429 -8.50 -19.14 -15.65
CA VAL A 429 -8.43 -20.24 -16.61
C VAL A 429 -7.05 -20.29 -17.27
N LYS A 430 -6.51 -19.13 -17.67
CA LYS A 430 -5.16 -19.02 -18.23
C LYS A 430 -4.09 -19.48 -17.24
N ALA A 431 -4.15 -19.02 -15.99
CA ALA A 431 -3.19 -19.41 -14.97
C ALA A 431 -3.21 -20.94 -14.68
N LEU A 432 -4.39 -21.56 -14.70
CA LEU A 432 -4.54 -23.02 -14.57
C LEU A 432 -3.97 -23.78 -15.78
N ARG A 433 -4.22 -23.30 -17.01
CA ARG A 433 -3.64 -23.91 -18.23
C ARG A 433 -2.11 -23.80 -18.27
N GLU A 434 -1.56 -22.69 -17.80
CA GLU A 434 -0.11 -22.52 -17.63
C GLU A 434 0.46 -23.48 -16.58
N LEU A 435 -0.28 -23.74 -15.50
CA LEU A 435 0.12 -24.73 -14.50
C LEU A 435 0.10 -26.14 -15.09
N GLU A 436 -0.98 -26.51 -15.76
CA GLU A 436 -1.15 -27.81 -16.45
C GLU A 436 -0.04 -28.06 -17.46
N SER A 437 0.28 -27.08 -18.32
CA SER A 437 1.37 -27.22 -19.29
C SER A 437 2.74 -27.35 -18.62
N SER A 438 2.98 -26.63 -17.52
CA SER A 438 4.23 -26.76 -16.75
C SER A 438 4.40 -28.13 -16.10
N MET A 439 3.30 -28.83 -15.81
CA MET A 439 3.32 -30.18 -15.27
C MET A 439 3.52 -31.25 -16.35
N MET A 440 3.07 -30.99 -17.58
CA MET A 440 3.25 -31.89 -18.73
C MET A 440 4.62 -31.75 -19.41
N ALA A 441 5.36 -30.67 -19.14
CA ALA A 441 6.68 -30.45 -19.71
C ALA A 441 7.68 -31.55 -19.25
N PRO A 442 8.40 -32.23 -20.15
CA PRO A 442 9.37 -33.26 -19.80
C PRO A 442 10.54 -32.65 -19.01
N GLY A 443 10.67 -33.00 -17.73
CA GLY A 443 11.76 -32.51 -16.87
C GLY A 443 11.48 -32.42 -15.37
N ARG A 444 10.30 -32.85 -14.88
CA ARG A 444 9.95 -32.86 -13.45
C ARG A 444 9.40 -34.20 -12.93
N ALA A 445 9.70 -35.30 -13.62
CA ALA A 445 9.46 -36.62 -13.06
C ALA A 445 10.51 -36.89 -11.96
N SER A 446 9.99 -37.09 -10.74
CA SER A 446 10.62 -37.47 -9.45
C SER A 446 11.61 -36.50 -8.82
#